data_AF-A0A2D8GDB3-F1
#
_entry.id   AF-A0A2D8GDB3-F1
#
_cell.length_a   1.000
_cell.length_b   1.000
_cell.length_c   1.000
_cell.angle_alpha   90.00
_cell.angle_beta   90.00
_cell.angle_gamma   90.00
#
_symmetry.space_group_name_H-M   'P 1'
#
loop_
_entity.id
_entity.type
_entity.pdbx_description
1 polymer ?
#
loop_
_entity_poly.entity_id
_entity_poly.type
_entity_poly.pdbx_seq_one_letter_code
_entity_poly.pdbx_strand_id
1 'polypeptide(L)'
;MRLKSNLYKDNYGNIFFSKTIQGERIVLPTHTKNPSTANKLHAVLEYHALKQFYEPAPKIKYIRFSRLVTKFLNEKHDWTPKTRETYEYVLKTYAKTTCLPKNKATADGFKRRVNVVLNWGGNNGYSTDIKKFKLGKTVPRHRVFHAKEL
;
A
#
# COMPACT_ATOMS: atom_id res chain seq x y z
N MET A 1 -42.30 12.36 7.80
CA MET A 1 -41.24 13.11 7.07
C MET A 1 -40.78 12.27 5.88
N ARG A 2 -40.88 12.81 4.66
CA ARG A 2 -40.47 12.11 3.42
C ARG A 2 -38.95 12.17 3.25
N LEU A 3 -38.36 11.12 2.70
CA LEU A 3 -36.93 11.12 2.34
C LEU A 3 -36.69 11.96 1.09
N LYS A 4 -35.56 12.65 1.04
CA LYS A 4 -35.07 13.34 -0.16
C LYS A 4 -34.73 12.33 -1.27
N SER A 5 -34.54 12.84 -2.48
CA SER A 5 -34.14 12.04 -3.64
C SER A 5 -32.90 11.19 -3.33
N ASN A 6 -32.81 10.02 -3.95
CA ASN A 6 -31.69 9.08 -3.83
C ASN A 6 -31.46 8.51 -2.42
N LEU A 7 -32.31 8.81 -1.43
CA LEU A 7 -32.32 8.14 -0.13
C LEU A 7 -33.39 7.05 -0.10
N TYR A 8 -32.98 5.87 0.33
CA TYR A 8 -33.82 4.68 0.38
C TYR A 8 -33.73 4.03 1.76
N LYS A 9 -34.75 3.24 2.11
CA LYS A 9 -34.75 2.42 3.33
C LYS A 9 -34.51 0.97 2.96
N ASP A 10 -33.65 0.33 3.72
CA ASP A 10 -33.50 -1.11 3.73
C ASP A 10 -34.57 -1.78 4.61
N ASN A 11 -34.73 -3.09 4.49
CA ASN A 11 -35.67 -3.92 5.25
C ASN A 11 -35.46 -3.80 6.77
N TYR A 12 -34.22 -3.54 7.21
CA TYR A 12 -33.87 -3.34 8.63
C TYR A 12 -34.11 -1.91 9.15
N GLY A 13 -34.70 -1.04 8.32
CA GLY A 13 -35.00 0.36 8.62
C GLY A 13 -33.80 1.31 8.51
N ASN A 14 -32.64 0.82 8.06
CA ASN A 14 -31.45 1.64 7.79
C ASN A 14 -31.66 2.48 6.54
N ILE A 15 -31.26 3.75 6.58
CA ILE A 15 -31.32 4.63 5.42
C ILE A 15 -29.98 4.60 4.69
N PHE A 16 -30.00 4.52 3.36
CA PHE A 16 -28.81 4.59 2.52
C PHE A 16 -29.05 5.54 1.34
N PHE A 17 -27.97 6.11 0.83
CA PHE A 17 -27.96 6.93 -0.38
C PHE A 17 -27.54 6.06 -1.57
N SER A 18 -28.25 6.15 -2.69
CA SER A 18 -27.93 5.42 -3.92
C SER A 18 -28.12 6.34 -5.12
N LYS A 19 -27.05 6.60 -5.87
CA LYS A 19 -27.06 7.44 -7.07
C LYS A 19 -26.33 6.72 -8.20
N THR A 20 -26.90 6.79 -9.41
CA THR A 20 -26.25 6.29 -10.62
C THR A 20 -25.53 7.44 -11.31
N ILE A 21 -24.23 7.30 -11.54
CA ILE A 21 -23.38 8.29 -12.21
C ILE A 21 -22.75 7.58 -13.41
N GLN A 22 -23.02 8.06 -14.63
CA GLN A 22 -22.52 7.48 -15.89
C GLN A 22 -22.72 5.95 -16.00
N GLY A 23 -23.85 5.44 -15.50
CA GLY A 23 -24.19 4.00 -15.53
C GLY A 23 -23.65 3.20 -14.35
N GLU A 24 -22.74 3.73 -13.53
CA GLU A 24 -22.27 3.08 -12.30
C GLU A 24 -23.11 3.52 -11.10
N ARG A 25 -23.64 2.54 -10.34
CA ARG A 25 -24.42 2.81 -9.14
C ARG A 25 -23.50 2.87 -7.92
N ILE A 26 -23.43 4.05 -7.29
CA ILE A 26 -22.74 4.26 -6.03
C ILE A 26 -23.74 4.24 -4.88
N VAL A 27 -23.48 3.40 -3.88
CA VAL A 27 -24.28 3.27 -2.68
C VAL A 27 -23.44 3.69 -1.48
N LEU A 28 -23.96 4.65 -0.70
CA LEU A 28 -23.33 5.14 0.52
C LEU A 28 -24.25 4.91 1.72
N PRO A 29 -23.77 4.32 2.81
CA PRO A 29 -24.54 4.22 4.04
C PRO A 29 -24.71 5.59 4.70
N THR A 30 -25.91 5.90 5.22
CA THR A 30 -26.10 7.11 6.05
C THR A 30 -25.85 6.86 7.53
N HIS A 31 -25.68 5.59 7.92
CA HIS A 31 -25.52 5.13 9.31
C HIS A 31 -26.63 5.61 10.27
N THR A 32 -27.82 5.94 9.75
CA THR A 32 -28.96 6.36 10.56
C THR A 32 -30.26 5.72 10.08
N LYS A 33 -31.21 5.56 11.01
CA LYS A 33 -32.60 5.19 10.73
C LYS A 33 -33.53 6.41 10.70
N ASN A 34 -33.05 7.58 11.15
CA ASN A 34 -33.85 8.79 11.29
C ASN A 34 -33.91 9.57 9.94
N PRO A 35 -35.11 9.74 9.35
CA PRO A 35 -35.26 10.49 8.09
C PRO A 35 -34.80 11.95 8.15
N SER A 36 -34.93 12.61 9.31
CA SER A 36 -34.52 14.02 9.46
C SER A 36 -33.00 14.16 9.36
N THR A 37 -32.27 13.29 10.06
CA THR A 37 -30.80 13.25 10.01
C THR A 37 -30.31 12.87 8.62
N ALA A 38 -30.91 11.86 7.99
CA ALA A 38 -30.53 11.45 6.63
C ALA A 38 -30.74 12.58 5.60
N ASN A 39 -31.85 13.32 5.70
CA ASN A 39 -32.15 14.44 4.82
C ASN A 39 -31.18 15.63 4.99
N LYS A 40 -30.62 15.82 6.20
CA LYS A 40 -29.55 16.81 6.46
C LYS A 40 -28.21 16.37 5.86
N LEU A 41 -27.90 15.06 5.92
CA LEU A 41 -26.68 14.48 5.36
C LEU A 41 -26.69 14.38 3.83
N HIS A 42 -27.83 14.60 3.18
CA HIS A 42 -28.03 14.40 1.73
C HIS A 42 -26.95 15.07 0.86
N ALA A 43 -26.66 16.36 1.07
CA ALA A 43 -25.66 17.09 0.29
C ALA A 43 -24.23 16.55 0.51
N VAL A 44 -23.92 16.13 1.73
CA VAL A 44 -22.62 15.54 2.10
C VAL A 44 -22.46 14.17 1.43
N LEU A 45 -23.51 13.35 1.44
CA LEU A 45 -23.53 12.04 0.78
C LEU A 45 -23.42 12.18 -0.74
N GLU A 46 -24.06 13.19 -1.33
CA GLU A 46 -23.93 13.48 -2.75
C GLU A 46 -22.49 13.88 -3.12
N TYR A 47 -21.85 14.76 -2.33
CA TYR A 47 -20.44 15.08 -2.50
C TYR A 47 -19.55 13.85 -2.36
N HIS A 48 -19.78 13.00 -1.36
CA HIS A 48 -19.01 11.76 -1.20
C HIS A 48 -19.19 10.80 -2.37
N ALA A 49 -20.39 10.70 -2.95
CA ALA A 49 -20.64 9.84 -4.09
C ALA A 49 -19.89 10.33 -5.33
N LEU A 50 -19.92 11.65 -5.58
CA LEU A 50 -19.15 12.27 -6.67
C LEU A 50 -17.65 12.10 -6.44
N LYS A 51 -17.17 12.33 -5.21
CA LYS A 51 -15.76 12.15 -4.86
C LYS A 51 -15.31 10.70 -5.07
N GLN A 52 -16.11 9.72 -4.66
CA GLN A 52 -15.79 8.30 -4.86
C GLN A 52 -15.75 7.93 -6.36
N PHE A 53 -16.59 8.56 -7.18
CA PHE A 53 -16.62 8.33 -8.63
C PHE A 53 -15.39 8.95 -9.34
N TYR A 54 -15.13 10.24 -9.11
CA TYR A 54 -14.08 10.97 -9.80
C TYR A 54 -12.67 10.78 -9.20
N GLU A 55 -12.60 10.59 -7.87
CA GLU A 55 -11.37 10.37 -7.12
C GLU A 55 -11.49 9.06 -6.31
N PRO A 56 -11.52 7.89 -6.97
CA PRO A 56 -11.57 6.63 -6.26
C PRO A 56 -10.33 6.51 -5.37
N ALA A 57 -10.55 6.38 -4.06
CA ALA A 57 -9.46 6.15 -3.13
C ALA A 57 -8.65 4.93 -3.60
N PRO A 58 -7.30 4.99 -3.58
CA PRO A 58 -6.50 3.85 -3.99
C PRO A 58 -6.90 2.65 -3.14
N LYS A 59 -7.33 1.56 -3.77
CA LYS A 59 -7.69 0.31 -3.08
C LYS A 59 -6.42 -0.31 -2.54
N ILE A 60 -5.97 0.15 -1.36
CA ILE A 60 -4.78 -0.36 -0.70
C ILE A 60 -5.09 -1.78 -0.23
N LYS A 61 -4.49 -2.77 -0.89
CA LYS A 61 -4.63 -4.18 -0.54
C LYS A 61 -3.57 -4.54 0.49
N TYR A 62 -4.00 -4.99 1.66
CA TYR A 62 -3.08 -5.53 2.65
C TYR A 62 -2.58 -6.91 2.23
N ILE A 63 -1.26 -7.10 2.19
CA ILE A 63 -0.62 -8.40 1.93
C ILE A 63 0.59 -8.58 2.85
N ARG A 64 0.91 -9.82 3.23
CA ARG A 64 2.15 -10.10 3.96
C ARG A 64 3.37 -9.81 3.10
N PHE A 65 4.44 -9.32 3.71
CA PHE A 65 5.69 -8.98 3.02
C PHE A 65 6.26 -10.15 2.21
N SER A 66 6.19 -11.38 2.73
CA SER A 66 6.62 -12.57 1.98
C SER A 66 5.88 -12.75 0.65
N ARG A 67 4.57 -12.45 0.62
CA ARG A 67 3.77 -12.46 -0.62
C ARG A 67 4.05 -11.25 -1.51
N LEU A 68 4.40 -10.10 -0.93
CA LEU A 68 4.85 -8.95 -1.72
C LEU A 68 6.18 -9.25 -2.42
N VAL A 69 7.12 -9.91 -1.73
CA VAL A 69 8.40 -10.34 -2.29
C VAL A 69 8.22 -11.30 -3.46
N THR A 70 7.33 -12.30 -3.36
CA THR A 70 7.09 -13.23 -4.47
C THR A 70 6.49 -12.52 -5.68
N LYS A 71 5.53 -11.62 -5.46
CA LYS A 71 4.99 -10.77 -6.55
C LYS A 71 6.08 -9.92 -7.19
N PHE A 72 6.88 -9.25 -6.37
CA PHE A 72 7.96 -8.40 -6.84
C PHE A 72 8.99 -9.20 -7.65
N LEU A 73 9.43 -10.38 -7.21
CA LEU A 73 10.42 -11.19 -7.92
C LEU A 73 9.89 -11.81 -9.23
N ASN A 74 8.58 -11.98 -9.35
CA ASN A 74 7.93 -12.48 -10.56
C ASN A 74 7.69 -11.39 -11.62
N GLU A 75 7.74 -10.12 -11.22
CA GLU A 75 7.65 -8.99 -12.14
C GLU A 75 8.87 -8.95 -13.08
N LYS A 76 8.68 -8.39 -14.28
CA LYS A 76 9.78 -8.18 -15.23
C LYS A 76 10.66 -7.03 -14.72
N HIS A 77 11.92 -7.34 -14.41
CA HIS A 77 12.95 -6.36 -14.07
C HIS A 77 14.07 -6.40 -15.10
N ASP A 78 14.55 -5.22 -15.52
CA ASP A 78 15.73 -5.07 -16.39
C ASP A 78 17.02 -5.21 -15.57
N TRP A 79 17.17 -6.35 -14.89
CA TRP A 79 18.33 -6.64 -14.05
C TRP A 79 19.29 -7.60 -14.73
N THR A 80 20.59 -7.37 -14.51
CA THR A 80 21.59 -8.40 -14.82
C THR A 80 21.35 -9.65 -13.96
N PRO A 81 21.75 -10.85 -14.44
CA PRO A 81 21.59 -12.09 -13.67
C PRO A 81 22.16 -11.98 -12.26
N LYS A 82 23.31 -11.33 -12.11
CA LYS A 82 23.96 -11.15 -10.81
C LYS A 82 23.15 -10.27 -9.84
N THR A 83 22.52 -9.24 -10.38
CA THR A 83 21.65 -8.36 -9.59
C THR A 83 20.42 -9.13 -9.12
N ARG A 84 19.82 -9.93 -10.00
CA ARG A 84 18.68 -10.79 -9.67
C ARG A 84 19.02 -11.78 -8.55
N GLU A 85 20.12 -12.52 -8.67
CA GLU A 85 20.59 -13.45 -7.62
C GLU A 85 20.72 -12.75 -6.26
N THR A 86 21.30 -11.55 -6.26
CA THR A 86 21.54 -10.77 -5.05
C THR A 86 20.23 -10.32 -4.40
N TYR A 87 19.27 -9.85 -5.20
CA TYR A 87 17.94 -9.49 -4.71
C TYR A 87 17.18 -10.70 -4.18
N GLU A 88 17.19 -11.82 -4.91
CA GLU A 88 16.54 -13.05 -4.48
C GLU A 88 17.10 -13.55 -3.16
N TYR A 89 18.41 -13.64 -3.02
CA TYR A 89 19.06 -14.08 -1.79
C TYR A 89 18.64 -13.20 -0.60
N VAL A 90 18.73 -11.87 -0.75
CA VAL A 90 18.44 -10.94 0.35
C VAL A 90 16.97 -10.98 0.73
N LEU A 91 16.07 -10.89 -0.26
CA LEU A 91 14.64 -10.81 -0.01
C LEU A 91 14.07 -12.13 0.52
N LYS A 92 14.50 -13.29 -0.02
CA LYS A 92 14.09 -14.60 0.48
C LYS A 92 14.62 -14.84 1.89
N THR A 93 15.90 -14.51 2.15
CA THR A 93 16.49 -14.64 3.49
C THR A 93 15.74 -13.79 4.52
N TYR A 94 15.47 -12.54 4.18
CA TYR A 94 14.77 -11.63 5.09
C TYR A 94 13.29 -12.02 5.26
N ALA A 95 12.60 -12.46 4.21
CA ALA A 95 11.22 -12.92 4.31
C ALA A 95 11.08 -14.18 5.19
N LYS A 96 12.11 -15.02 5.27
CA LYS A 96 12.12 -16.23 6.12
C LYS A 96 12.47 -15.93 7.58
N THR A 97 13.51 -15.13 7.81
CA THR A 97 14.08 -14.92 9.16
C THR A 97 13.58 -13.68 9.86
N THR A 98 13.03 -12.71 9.10
CA THR A 98 12.64 -11.36 9.54
C THR A 98 13.70 -10.61 10.35
N CYS A 99 14.95 -11.07 10.30
CA CYS A 99 16.08 -10.56 11.06
C CYS A 99 17.12 -9.96 10.12
N LEU A 100 17.78 -8.89 10.59
CA LEU A 100 18.89 -8.28 9.87
C LEU A 100 20.21 -9.00 10.22
N PRO A 101 21.17 -9.09 9.29
CA PRO A 101 22.51 -9.59 9.57
C PRO A 101 23.22 -8.81 10.70
N LYS A 102 24.09 -9.49 11.45
CA LYS A 102 24.89 -8.85 12.52
C LYS A 102 25.83 -7.75 12.00
N ASN A 103 26.37 -7.93 10.79
CA ASN A 103 27.25 -6.94 10.16
C ASN A 103 26.45 -5.73 9.70
N LYS A 104 26.80 -4.53 10.21
CA LYS A 104 26.13 -3.26 9.91
C LYS A 104 26.05 -2.94 8.41
N ALA A 105 27.15 -3.13 7.68
CA ALA A 105 27.19 -2.83 6.25
C ALA A 105 26.26 -3.76 5.44
N THR A 106 26.30 -5.05 5.77
CA THR A 106 25.41 -6.05 5.16
C THR A 106 23.95 -5.78 5.52
N ALA A 107 23.67 -5.43 6.78
CA ALA A 107 22.33 -5.07 7.24
C ALA A 107 21.77 -3.86 6.50
N ASP A 108 22.58 -2.83 6.23
CA ASP A 108 22.14 -1.68 5.45
C ASP A 108 21.86 -2.05 3.99
N GLY A 109 22.64 -2.98 3.41
CA GLY A 109 22.34 -3.58 2.11
C GLY A 109 20.98 -4.31 2.10
N PHE A 110 20.65 -5.03 3.17
CA PHE A 110 19.35 -5.67 3.35
C PHE A 110 18.21 -4.64 3.43
N LYS A 111 18.34 -3.65 4.33
CA LYS A 111 17.34 -2.58 4.50
C LYS A 111 17.03 -1.86 3.19
N ARG A 112 18.06 -1.52 2.40
CA ARG A 112 17.90 -0.86 1.09
C ARG A 112 17.03 -1.69 0.15
N ARG A 113 17.33 -2.98 0.00
CA ARG A 113 16.59 -3.88 -0.89
C ARG A 113 15.16 -4.12 -0.41
N VAL A 114 14.95 -4.27 0.91
CA VAL A 114 13.59 -4.37 1.48
C VAL A 114 12.79 -3.10 1.23
N ASN A 115 13.40 -1.92 1.40
CA ASN A 115 12.75 -0.65 1.12
C ASN A 115 12.36 -0.49 -0.36
N VAL A 116 13.15 -1.03 -1.30
CA VAL A 116 12.78 -1.05 -2.73
C VAL A 116 11.48 -1.83 -2.93
N VAL A 117 11.36 -3.02 -2.33
CA VAL A 117 10.12 -3.82 -2.41
C VAL A 117 8.94 -3.11 -1.77
N LEU A 118 9.14 -2.46 -0.62
CA LEU A 118 8.07 -1.69 0.04
C LEU A 118 7.61 -0.49 -0.80
N ASN A 119 8.53 0.23 -1.44
CA ASN A 119 8.18 1.33 -2.34
C ASN A 119 7.43 0.82 -3.57
N TRP A 120 7.90 -0.29 -4.18
CA TRP A 120 7.21 -0.93 -5.28
C TRP A 120 5.80 -1.37 -4.87
N GLY A 121 5.66 -1.97 -3.68
CA GLY A 121 4.37 -2.33 -3.11
C GLY A 121 3.43 -1.12 -2.98
N GLY A 122 3.91 -0.03 -2.39
CA GLY A 122 3.12 1.21 -2.25
C GLY A 122 2.65 1.78 -3.58
N ASN A 123 3.54 1.83 -4.59
CA ASN A 123 3.21 2.29 -5.94
C ASN A 123 2.17 1.39 -6.63
N ASN A 124 2.12 0.10 -6.28
CA ASN A 124 1.15 -0.86 -6.79
C ASN A 124 -0.09 -1.02 -5.89
N GLY A 125 -0.31 -0.11 -4.93
CA GLY A 125 -1.47 -0.13 -4.05
C GLY A 125 -1.46 -1.27 -3.03
N TYR A 126 -0.28 -1.72 -2.60
CA TYR A 126 -0.13 -2.71 -1.54
C TYR A 126 0.34 -2.07 -0.23
N SER A 127 -0.20 -2.55 0.88
CA SER A 127 0.31 -2.28 2.23
C SER A 127 0.75 -3.59 2.89
N THR A 128 1.76 -3.53 3.74
CA THR A 128 2.39 -4.71 4.35
C THR A 128 2.50 -4.60 5.87
N ASP A 129 2.79 -5.73 6.50
CA ASP A 129 3.13 -5.88 7.91
C ASP A 129 4.43 -5.17 8.32
N ILE A 130 5.34 -4.97 7.37
CA ILE A 130 6.66 -4.39 7.63
C ILE A 130 6.67 -2.88 7.32
N LYS A 131 7.27 -2.10 8.21
CA LYS A 131 7.52 -0.66 8.02
C LYS A 131 8.86 -0.41 7.33
N LYS A 132 8.91 0.66 6.54
CA LYS A 132 10.13 1.10 5.85
C LYS A 132 11.24 1.41 6.85
N PHE A 133 12.44 0.93 6.56
CA PHE A 133 13.62 1.16 7.39
C PHE A 133 14.20 2.56 7.19
N LYS A 134 14.65 3.19 8.27
CA LYS A 134 15.56 4.34 8.19
C LYS A 134 16.94 3.86 7.76
N LEU A 135 17.52 4.52 6.76
CA LEU A 135 18.86 4.20 6.25
C LEU A 135 19.90 5.10 6.94
N GLY A 136 21.03 4.53 7.32
CA GLY A 136 22.17 5.27 7.86
C GLY A 136 23.01 5.93 6.77
N LYS A 137 23.88 6.86 7.17
CA LYS A 137 24.93 7.40 6.28
C LYS A 137 26.02 6.34 6.08
N THR A 138 26.42 6.11 4.83
CA THR A 138 27.52 5.20 4.52
C THR A 138 28.84 5.85 4.94
N VAL A 139 29.64 5.17 5.75
CA VAL A 139 31.02 5.60 6.07
C VAL A 139 31.96 5.03 5.00
N PRO A 140 32.82 5.85 4.36
CA PRO A 140 33.78 5.34 3.39
C PRO A 140 34.77 4.37 4.04
N ARG A 141 35.14 3.30 3.33
CA ARG A 141 36.21 2.39 3.78
C ARG A 141 37.54 2.95 3.31
N HIS A 142 38.27 3.60 4.22
CA HIS A 142 39.59 4.14 3.94
C HIS A 142 40.67 3.08 4.20
N ARG A 143 40.88 2.15 3.25
CA ARG A 143 42.17 1.46 3.12
C ARG A 143 42.51 1.41 1.65
N VAL A 144 43.52 2.17 1.26
CA VAL A 144 44.10 2.16 -0.08
C VAL A 144 45.38 1.35 0.03
N PHE A 145 45.58 0.39 -0.89
CA PHE A 145 46.83 -0.37 -0.93
C PHE A 145 48.00 0.57 -1.19
N HIS A 146 49.04 0.49 -0.38
CA HIS A 146 50.30 1.18 -0.64
C HIS A 146 51.14 0.40 -1.65
N ALA A 147 52.05 1.06 -2.36
CA ALA A 147 52.93 0.42 -3.34
C ALA A 147 53.81 -0.70 -2.77
N LYS A 148 53.98 -0.75 -1.45
CA LYS A 148 54.69 -1.84 -0.73
C LYS A 148 53.80 -3.07 -0.44
N GLU A 149 52.49 -2.94 -0.62
CA GLU A 149 51.48 -3.99 -0.43
C GLU A 149 51.00 -4.62 -1.75
N LEU A 150 51.49 -4.11 -2.90
CA LEU A 150 51.24 -4.61 -4.26
C LEU A 150 52.39 -5.51 -4.71
#